data_AF-A0A3D2IP32-F1
#
_entry.id   AF-A0A3D2IP32-F1
#
_cell.length_a   1.000
_cell.length_b   1.000
_cell.length_c   1.000
_cell.angle_alpha   90.00
_cell.angle_beta   90.00
_cell.angle_gamma   90.00
#
_symmetry.space_group_name_H-M   'P 1'
#
loop_
_entity.id
_entity.type
_entity.pdbx_description
1 polymer ?
#
loop_
_entity_poly.entity_id
_entity_poly.type
_entity_poly.pdbx_seq_one_letter_code
_entity_poly.pdbx_strand_id
1 'polypeptide(L)'
;VSTNHTSFRYIQKVAVNWAQMGIQTVDQARREGASCKSEYYTILRALGIRDHEPTPGEREYMDRWLDEYRLPMDVILLACRRTILQTGKARLSYAESILKSWSKNGVKTIRDVENLDKAHENSVIRSQAATAGRRTVNNASSGRFLNFEPSGTDWNAVADSVMRVQEAQARMSQES
;
A
#
# COMPACT_ATOMS: atom_id res chain seq x y z
N VAL A 1 -8.62 -27.91 24.26
CA VAL A 1 -7.27 -28.43 24.54
C VAL A 1 -6.27 -27.50 23.86
N SER A 2 -5.61 -26.62 24.60
CA SER A 2 -4.65 -25.63 24.06
C SER A 2 -3.23 -26.08 24.35
N THR A 3 -2.54 -26.56 23.33
CA THR A 3 -1.15 -27.00 23.42
C THR A 3 -0.22 -25.79 23.31
N ASN A 4 0.25 -25.31 24.47
CA ASN A 4 1.34 -24.34 24.60
C ASN A 4 2.65 -24.94 24.08
N HIS A 5 2.92 -24.81 22.79
CA HIS A 5 4.22 -25.20 22.23
C HIS A 5 5.13 -23.98 22.08
N THR A 6 5.71 -23.53 23.20
CA THR A 6 7.01 -22.84 23.20
C THR A 6 8.05 -23.88 22.79
N SER A 7 8.12 -24.18 21.49
CA SER A 7 9.11 -25.13 20.98
C SER A 7 10.50 -24.60 21.34
N PHE A 8 11.36 -25.46 21.89
CA PHE A 8 12.75 -25.10 22.21
C PHE A 8 13.46 -24.49 20.99
N ARG A 9 13.11 -24.96 19.78
CA ARG A 9 13.58 -24.41 18.51
C ARG A 9 13.16 -22.95 18.28
N TYR A 10 11.94 -22.57 18.64
CA TYR A 10 11.47 -21.19 18.56
C TYR A 10 12.24 -20.29 19.54
N ILE A 11 12.40 -20.73 20.79
CA ILE A 11 13.19 -20.00 21.79
C ILE A 11 14.65 -19.86 21.33
N GLN A 12 15.24 -20.93 20.79
CA GLN A 12 16.58 -20.91 20.24
C GLN A 12 16.70 -19.95 19.05
N LYS A 13 15.70 -19.92 18.15
CA LYS A 13 15.69 -18.99 17.00
C LYS A 13 15.64 -17.53 17.47
N VAL A 14 14.78 -17.23 18.45
CA VAL A 14 14.68 -15.89 19.06
C VAL A 14 15.99 -15.52 19.77
N ALA A 15 16.59 -16.45 20.52
CA ALA A 15 17.87 -16.22 21.20
C ALA A 15 19.03 -15.98 20.20
N VAL A 16 19.07 -16.72 19.09
CA VAL A 16 20.05 -16.50 18.02
C VAL A 16 19.86 -15.14 17.36
N ASN A 17 18.62 -14.75 17.08
CA ASN A 17 18.30 -13.45 16.50
C ASN A 17 18.72 -12.31 17.44
N TRP A 18 18.40 -12.41 18.75
CA TRP A 18 18.85 -11.43 19.75
C TRP A 18 20.37 -11.33 19.85
N ALA A 19 21.07 -12.47 19.82
CA ALA A 19 22.52 -12.49 19.81
C ALA A 19 23.11 -11.81 18.55
N GLN A 20 22.51 -12.01 17.38
CA GLN A 20 22.91 -11.33 16.13
C GLN A 20 22.66 -9.82 16.18
N MET A 21 21.60 -9.38 16.86
CA MET A 21 21.29 -7.96 17.08
C MET A 21 22.14 -7.31 18.18
N GLY A 22 22.99 -8.09 18.86
CA GLY A 22 23.83 -7.58 19.96
C GLY A 22 23.07 -7.36 21.27
N ILE A 23 21.88 -7.92 21.40
CA ILE A 23 21.05 -7.84 22.60
C ILE A 23 21.58 -8.86 23.62
N GLN A 24 22.23 -8.37 24.68
CA GLN A 24 22.84 -9.23 25.71
C GLN A 24 22.13 -9.14 27.06
N THR A 25 21.19 -8.20 27.20
CA THR A 25 20.50 -7.95 28.47
C THR A 25 18.99 -8.17 28.36
N VAL A 26 18.40 -8.62 29.47
CA VAL A 26 16.95 -8.85 29.56
C VAL A 26 16.16 -7.57 29.30
N ASP A 27 16.65 -6.41 29.74
CA ASP A 27 15.99 -5.11 29.53
C ASP A 27 16.08 -4.62 28.08
N GLN A 28 17.16 -4.93 27.35
CA GLN A 28 17.21 -4.69 25.91
C GLN A 28 16.22 -5.61 25.17
N ALA A 29 16.20 -6.90 25.51
CA ALA A 29 15.27 -7.85 24.89
C ALA A 29 13.79 -7.48 25.13
N ARG A 30 13.45 -6.96 26.32
CA ARG A 30 12.10 -6.45 26.62
C ARG A 30 11.74 -5.23 25.78
N ARG A 31 12.66 -4.29 25.59
CA ARG A 31 12.44 -3.09 24.78
C ARG A 31 12.22 -3.43 23.31
N GLU A 32 13.07 -4.30 22.78
CA GLU A 32 12.99 -4.82 21.40
C GLU A 32 11.65 -5.54 21.17
N GLY A 33 11.29 -6.46 22.07
CA GLY A 33 10.02 -7.18 21.99
C GLY A 33 8.78 -6.30 22.18
N ALA A 34 8.88 -5.18 22.91
CA ALA A 34 7.77 -4.25 23.10
C ALA A 34 7.56 -3.35 21.87
N SER A 35 8.63 -2.82 21.28
CA SER A 35 8.58 -2.04 20.04
C SER A 35 7.99 -2.87 18.90
N CYS A 36 8.53 -4.07 18.69
CA CYS A 36 8.12 -4.96 17.61
C CYS A 36 6.63 -5.33 17.68
N LYS A 37 6.12 -5.59 18.90
CA LYS A 37 4.68 -5.83 19.12
C LYS A 37 3.85 -4.60 18.73
N SER A 38 4.25 -3.41 19.17
CA SER A 38 3.53 -2.16 18.86
C SER A 38 3.49 -1.87 17.36
N GLU A 39 4.58 -2.15 16.66
CA GLU A 39 4.72 -1.93 15.21
C GLU A 39 3.75 -2.81 14.43
N TYR A 40 3.66 -4.10 14.74
CA TYR A 40 2.72 -5.02 14.11
C TYR A 40 1.26 -4.59 14.27
N TYR A 41 0.85 -4.22 15.49
CA TYR A 41 -0.51 -3.76 15.75
C TYR A 41 -0.82 -2.46 15.01
N THR A 42 0.16 -1.59 14.83
CA THR A 42 -0.01 -0.33 14.07
C THR A 42 -0.27 -0.62 12.59
N ILE A 43 0.48 -1.55 12.01
CA ILE A 43 0.31 -2.00 10.62
C ILE A 43 -1.06 -2.67 10.42
N LEU A 44 -1.45 -3.59 11.30
CA LEU A 44 -2.74 -4.28 11.23
C LEU A 44 -3.92 -3.31 11.39
N ARG A 45 -3.81 -2.37 12.33
CA ARG A 45 -4.80 -1.30 12.50
C ARG A 45 -4.93 -0.46 11.24
N ALA A 46 -3.82 -0.15 10.57
CA ALA A 46 -3.84 0.59 9.30
C ALA A 46 -4.45 -0.21 8.14
N LEU A 47 -4.43 -1.55 8.20
CA LEU A 47 -5.13 -2.44 7.28
C LEU A 47 -6.62 -2.62 7.64
N GLY A 48 -7.08 -2.09 8.78
CA GLY A 48 -8.46 -2.24 9.24
C GLY A 48 -8.73 -3.53 10.01
N ILE A 49 -7.68 -4.30 10.35
CA ILE A 49 -7.77 -5.51 11.15
C ILE A 49 -7.56 -5.12 12.61
N ARG A 50 -8.61 -5.22 13.44
CA ARG A 50 -8.58 -4.79 14.84
C ARG A 50 -8.85 -5.89 15.86
N ASP A 51 -9.43 -7.02 15.42
CA ASP A 51 -10.10 -7.96 16.33
C ASP A 51 -9.36 -9.28 16.54
N HIS A 52 -8.14 -9.47 15.99
CA HIS A 52 -7.34 -10.66 16.26
C HIS A 52 -5.84 -10.38 16.43
N GLU A 53 -5.18 -11.30 17.12
CA GLU A 53 -3.73 -11.28 17.31
C GLU A 53 -3.00 -11.59 15.98
N PRO A 54 -1.80 -11.00 15.72
CA PRO A 54 -1.05 -11.26 14.51
C PRO A 54 -0.79 -12.76 14.30
N THR A 55 -1.39 -13.31 13.25
CA THR A 55 -1.19 -14.69 12.84
C THR A 55 0.28 -14.87 12.43
N PRO A 56 0.91 -16.04 12.64
CA PRO A 56 2.31 -16.24 12.25
C PRO A 56 2.63 -15.88 10.80
N GLY A 57 1.71 -16.15 9.86
CA GLY A 57 1.88 -15.75 8.46
C GLY A 57 1.85 -14.25 8.23
N GLU A 58 1.10 -13.49 9.02
CA GLU A 58 1.07 -12.02 8.93
C GLU A 58 2.36 -11.41 9.49
N ARG A 59 2.86 -11.97 10.61
CA ARG A 59 4.15 -11.59 11.19
C ARG A 59 5.28 -11.75 10.20
N GLU A 60 5.31 -12.85 9.44
CA GLU A 60 6.35 -13.07 8.44
C GLU A 60 6.39 -11.96 7.37
N TYR A 61 5.24 -11.46 6.91
CA TYR A 61 5.20 -10.31 6.00
C TYR A 61 5.73 -9.04 6.66
N MET A 62 5.33 -8.78 7.91
CA MET A 62 5.75 -7.58 8.63
C MET A 62 7.25 -7.59 8.94
N ASP A 63 7.80 -8.74 9.35
CA ASP A 63 9.23 -8.96 9.55
C ASP A 63 10.01 -8.69 8.27
N ARG A 64 9.51 -9.17 7.12
CA ARG A 64 10.11 -8.88 5.82
C ARG A 64 10.15 -7.38 5.53
N TRP A 65 9.10 -6.65 5.85
CA TRP A 65 9.03 -5.21 5.58
C TRP A 65 9.97 -4.39 6.49
N LEU A 66 10.07 -4.77 7.76
CA LEU A 66 10.87 -4.06 8.76
C LEU A 66 12.35 -4.47 8.74
N ASP A 67 12.66 -5.76 8.63
CA ASP A 67 14.02 -6.28 8.75
C ASP A 67 14.72 -6.40 7.39
N GLU A 68 14.03 -6.96 6.38
CA GLU A 68 14.63 -7.23 5.06
C GLU A 68 14.63 -5.96 4.20
N TYR A 69 13.48 -5.31 4.05
CA TYR A 69 13.39 -4.09 3.24
C TYR A 69 13.80 -2.82 3.99
N ARG A 70 13.85 -2.86 5.33
CA ARG A 70 14.19 -1.72 6.20
C ARG A 70 13.43 -0.44 5.83
N LEU A 71 12.16 -0.61 5.48
CA LEU A 71 11.30 0.50 5.11
C LEU A 71 10.82 1.22 6.37
N PRO A 72 10.74 2.56 6.35
CA PRO A 72 10.19 3.30 7.49
C PRO A 72 8.70 2.99 7.65
N MET A 73 8.24 3.03 8.90
CA MET A 73 6.86 2.72 9.26
C MET A 73 5.85 3.54 8.45
N ASP A 74 6.10 4.83 8.26
CA ASP A 74 5.18 5.72 7.54
C ASP A 74 4.93 5.27 6.09
N VAL A 75 5.96 4.75 5.43
CA VAL A 75 5.85 4.20 4.06
C VAL A 75 5.03 2.91 4.09
N ILE A 76 5.24 2.04 5.07
CA ILE A 76 4.44 0.82 5.24
C ILE A 76 2.95 1.17 5.45
N LEU A 77 2.66 2.12 6.33
CA LEU A 77 1.30 2.58 6.59
C LEU A 77 0.63 3.17 5.35
N LEU A 78 1.38 3.90 4.52
CA LEU A 78 0.88 4.44 3.25
C LEU A 78 0.49 3.30 2.28
N ALA A 79 1.30 2.26 2.16
CA ALA A 79 0.98 1.09 1.34
C ALA A 79 -0.27 0.36 1.84
N CYS A 80 -0.43 0.22 3.16
CA CYS A 80 -1.63 -0.36 3.76
C CYS A 80 -2.89 0.44 3.43
N ARG A 81 -2.84 1.78 3.56
CA ARG A 81 -3.95 2.67 3.18
C ARG A 81 -4.30 2.53 1.70
N ARG A 82 -3.30 2.53 0.82
CA ARG A 82 -3.51 2.35 -0.63
C ARG A 82 -4.16 1.01 -0.96
N THR A 83 -3.77 -0.05 -0.25
CA THR A 83 -4.36 -1.39 -0.41
C THR A 83 -5.85 -1.39 -0.10
N ILE A 84 -6.27 -0.78 1.00
CA ILE A 84 -7.69 -0.67 1.36
C ILE A 84 -8.44 0.16 0.32
N LEU A 85 -7.90 1.31 -0.10
CA LEU A 85 -8.54 2.18 -1.08
C LEU A 85 -8.77 1.46 -2.42
N GLN A 86 -7.83 0.62 -2.84
CA GLN A 86 -7.89 -0.05 -4.14
C GLN A 86 -8.67 -1.37 -4.12
N THR A 87 -8.57 -2.15 -3.03
CA THR A 87 -9.20 -3.48 -2.95
C THR A 87 -10.50 -3.48 -2.15
N GLY A 88 -10.70 -2.50 -1.26
CA GLY A 88 -11.80 -2.45 -0.29
C GLY A 88 -11.70 -3.46 0.85
N LYS A 89 -10.62 -4.26 0.91
CA LYS A 89 -10.38 -5.31 1.92
C LYS A 89 -8.90 -5.35 2.29
N ALA A 90 -8.60 -5.79 3.51
CA ALA A 90 -7.23 -6.01 3.98
C ALA A 90 -6.59 -7.20 3.24
N ARG A 91 -5.77 -6.91 2.22
CA ARG A 91 -5.00 -7.94 1.48
C ARG A 91 -3.51 -7.70 1.65
N LEU A 92 -2.88 -8.43 2.58
CA LEU A 92 -1.44 -8.33 2.86
C LEU A 92 -0.56 -8.62 1.64
N SER A 93 -0.95 -9.57 0.78
CA SER A 93 -0.22 -9.88 -0.46
C SER A 93 -0.17 -8.71 -1.45
N TYR A 94 -1.22 -7.89 -1.46
CA TYR A 94 -1.27 -6.70 -2.29
C TYR A 94 -0.34 -5.61 -1.73
N ALA A 95 -0.37 -5.40 -0.41
CA ALA A 95 0.54 -4.48 0.27
C ALA A 95 2.01 -4.89 0.07
N GLU A 96 2.31 -6.19 0.18
CA GLU A 96 3.66 -6.72 -0.09
C GLU A 96 4.13 -6.39 -1.51
N SER A 97 3.27 -6.55 -2.51
CA SER A 97 3.62 -6.26 -3.90
C SER A 97 3.97 -4.79 -4.11
N ILE A 98 3.24 -3.87 -3.47
CA ILE A 98 3.53 -2.43 -3.47
C ILE A 98 4.88 -2.16 -2.80
N LEU A 99 5.08 -2.69 -1.59
CA LEU A 99 6.30 -2.47 -0.81
C LEU A 99 7.54 -3.05 -1.50
N LYS A 100 7.41 -4.21 -2.15
CA LYS A 100 8.48 -4.80 -2.96
C LYS A 100 8.86 -3.92 -4.14
N SER A 101 7.87 -3.32 -4.81
CA SER A 101 8.13 -2.35 -5.88
C SER A 101 8.86 -1.11 -5.35
N TRP A 102 8.43 -0.57 -4.21
CA TRP A 102 9.05 0.60 -3.60
C TRP A 102 10.47 0.34 -3.09
N SER A 103 10.70 -0.82 -2.47
CA SER A 103 12.04 -1.27 -2.07
C SER A 103 12.97 -1.37 -3.28
N LYS A 104 12.50 -1.95 -4.39
CA LYS A 104 13.27 -2.02 -5.65
C LYS A 104 13.62 -0.65 -6.24
N ASN A 105 12.75 0.33 -6.06
CA ASN A 105 12.97 1.71 -6.50
C ASN A 105 13.75 2.56 -5.46
N GLY A 106 14.16 1.98 -4.33
CA GLY A 106 14.96 2.65 -3.32
C GLY A 106 14.21 3.73 -2.53
N VAL A 107 12.89 3.63 -2.42
CA VAL A 107 12.04 4.57 -1.67
C VAL A 107 12.42 4.54 -0.19
N LYS A 108 12.73 5.70 0.38
CA LYS A 108 13.00 5.84 1.83
C LYS A 108 12.12 6.89 2.49
N THR A 109 11.39 7.68 1.72
CA THR A 109 10.53 8.75 2.25
C THR A 109 9.21 8.79 1.50
N ILE A 110 8.16 9.30 2.16
CA ILE A 110 6.84 9.51 1.54
C ILE A 110 6.95 10.34 0.24
N ARG A 111 7.85 11.34 0.23
CA ARG A 111 8.13 12.15 -0.97
C ARG A 111 8.63 11.32 -2.15
N ASP A 112 9.42 10.28 -1.90
CA ASP A 112 9.91 9.39 -2.97
C ASP A 112 8.75 8.58 -3.56
N VAL A 113 7.79 8.18 -2.73
CA VAL A 113 6.55 7.51 -3.19
C VAL A 113 5.78 8.44 -4.12
N GLU A 114 5.56 9.69 -3.73
CA GLU A 114 4.85 10.67 -4.56
C GLU A 114 5.56 10.92 -5.89
N ASN A 115 6.89 10.99 -5.88
CA ASN A 115 7.68 11.16 -7.09
C ASN A 115 7.55 9.95 -8.02
N LEU A 116 7.56 8.73 -7.48
CA LEU A 116 7.33 7.51 -8.25
C LEU A 116 5.93 7.45 -8.82
N ASP A 117 4.91 7.84 -8.06
CA ASP A 117 3.53 7.88 -8.53
C ASP A 117 3.36 8.87 -9.68
N LYS A 118 3.93 10.08 -9.57
CA LYS A 118 3.96 11.06 -10.67
C LYS A 118 4.71 10.53 -11.90
N ALA A 119 5.83 9.86 -11.70
CA ALA A 119 6.60 9.27 -12.80
C ALA A 119 5.79 8.16 -13.50
N HIS A 120 5.06 7.35 -12.74
CA HIS A 120 4.21 6.29 -13.28
C HIS A 120 3.04 6.88 -14.06
N GLU A 121 2.33 7.86 -13.51
CA GLU A 121 1.23 8.56 -14.18
C GLU A 121 1.67 9.17 -15.52
N ASN A 122 2.80 9.89 -15.52
CA ASN A 122 3.37 10.46 -16.74
C ASN A 122 3.73 9.40 -17.79
N SER A 123 4.23 8.24 -17.36
CA SER A 123 4.52 7.11 -18.25
C SER A 123 3.24 6.50 -18.84
N VAL A 124 2.18 6.37 -18.03
CA VAL A 124 0.88 5.86 -18.49
C VAL A 124 0.28 6.83 -19.52
N ILE A 125 0.24 8.13 -19.23
CA ILE A 125 -0.27 9.14 -20.17
C ILE A 125 0.52 9.12 -21.49
N ARG A 126 1.87 9.06 -21.41
CA ARG A 126 2.73 9.04 -22.61
C ARG A 126 2.54 7.77 -23.44
N SER A 127 2.40 6.61 -22.81
CA SER A 127 2.17 5.35 -23.52
C SER A 127 0.78 5.26 -24.15
N GLN A 128 -0.24 5.83 -23.50
CA GLN A 128 -1.58 5.97 -24.08
C GLN A 128 -1.60 6.93 -25.27
N ALA A 129 -0.93 8.07 -25.18
CA ALA A 129 -0.79 9.03 -26.29
C ALA A 129 0.00 8.46 -27.48
N ALA A 130 1.08 7.70 -27.22
CA ALA A 130 1.85 7.03 -28.28
C ALA A 130 1.04 5.91 -28.99
N THR A 131 0.16 5.23 -28.25
CA THR A 131 -0.74 4.21 -28.82
C THR A 131 -1.87 4.84 -29.62
N ALA A 132 -2.39 6.00 -29.20
CA ALA A 132 -3.39 6.76 -29.94
C ALA A 132 -2.84 7.32 -31.27
N GLY A 133 -1.60 7.83 -31.29
CA GLY A 133 -0.95 8.36 -32.50
C GLY A 133 -0.57 7.29 -33.54
N ARG A 134 -0.50 6.00 -33.16
CA ARG A 134 -0.11 4.90 -34.06
C ARG A 134 -1.28 4.22 -34.78
N ARG A 135 -2.53 4.55 -34.44
CA ARG A 135 -3.74 3.91 -35.00
C ARG A 135 -4.23 4.51 -36.32
N THR A 136 -3.55 5.51 -36.89
CA THR A 136 -4.03 6.21 -38.10
C THR A 136 -3.52 5.67 -39.43
N VAL A 137 -2.57 4.71 -39.47
CA VAL A 137 -1.91 4.34 -40.74
C VAL A 137 -2.17 2.91 -41.23
N ASN A 138 -2.49 1.93 -40.37
CA ASN A 138 -2.59 0.53 -40.81
C ASN A 138 -3.79 -0.20 -40.21
N ASN A 139 -5.00 -0.07 -40.78
CA ASN A 139 -5.86 -1.23 -41.02
C ASN A 139 -7.06 -0.88 -41.92
N ALA A 140 -6.88 -0.94 -43.23
CA ALA A 140 -7.97 -0.98 -44.20
C ALA A 140 -8.23 -2.43 -44.64
N SER A 141 -8.44 -3.36 -43.71
CA SER A 141 -9.10 -4.64 -44.00
C SER A 141 -9.28 -5.50 -42.74
N SER A 142 -10.52 -5.92 -42.52
CA SER A 142 -10.91 -7.09 -41.71
C SER A 142 -11.09 -6.89 -40.20
N GLY A 143 -12.36 -6.99 -39.78
CA GLY A 143 -12.77 -7.34 -38.41
C GLY A 143 -13.64 -6.30 -37.71
N ARG A 144 -14.97 -6.48 -37.77
CA ARG A 144 -15.97 -5.76 -36.97
C ARG A 144 -15.89 -6.13 -35.48
N PHE A 145 -14.84 -5.71 -34.79
CA PHE A 145 -14.89 -5.56 -33.34
C PHE A 145 -15.17 -4.09 -33.05
N LEU A 146 -16.36 -3.78 -32.55
CA LEU A 146 -16.65 -2.47 -31.97
C LEU A 146 -15.63 -2.26 -30.85
N ASN A 147 -14.64 -1.42 -31.14
CA ASN A 147 -13.63 -0.98 -30.19
C ASN A 147 -14.37 -0.21 -29.11
N PHE A 148 -14.64 -0.85 -27.96
CA PHE A 148 -15.26 -0.18 -26.82
C PHE A 148 -14.24 0.83 -26.29
N GLU A 149 -14.43 2.10 -26.63
CA GLU A 149 -13.67 3.17 -26.00
C GLU A 149 -13.93 3.08 -24.49
N PRO A 150 -12.88 2.91 -23.66
CA PRO A 150 -13.04 3.18 -22.24
C PRO A 150 -13.43 4.65 -22.18
N SER A 151 -14.69 4.93 -21.84
CA SER A 151 -15.15 6.28 -21.56
C SER A 151 -14.17 6.86 -20.56
N GLY A 152 -13.35 7.80 -21.03
CA GLY A 152 -12.48 8.60 -20.19
C GLY A 152 -13.40 9.28 -19.22
N THR A 153 -13.53 8.70 -18.02
CA THR A 153 -14.32 9.29 -16.97
C THR A 153 -13.54 10.52 -16.59
N ASP A 154 -13.94 11.65 -17.17
CA ASP A 154 -13.36 12.95 -16.88
C ASP A 154 -13.80 13.32 -15.46
N TRP A 155 -13.05 12.82 -14.49
CA TRP A 155 -13.24 13.08 -13.07
C TRP A 155 -13.23 14.59 -12.77
N ASN A 156 -12.62 15.39 -13.63
CA ASN A 156 -12.57 16.84 -13.52
C ASN A 156 -13.95 17.47 -13.81
N ALA A 157 -14.67 16.97 -14.83
CA ALA A 157 -16.04 17.41 -15.12
C ALA A 157 -17.03 17.06 -14.00
N VAL A 158 -16.83 15.91 -13.34
CA VAL A 158 -17.64 15.50 -12.18
C VAL A 158 -17.40 16.45 -11.00
N ALA A 159 -16.14 16.77 -10.70
CA ALA A 159 -15.79 17.71 -9.62
C ALA A 159 -16.37 19.12 -9.86
N ASP A 160 -16.31 19.62 -11.09
CA ASP A 160 -16.86 20.93 -11.47
C ASP A 160 -18.39 21.00 -11.37
N SER A 161 -19.09 19.88 -11.59
CA SER A 161 -20.55 19.82 -11.42
C SER A 161 -20.97 19.85 -9.95
N VAL A 162 -20.21 19.16 -9.08
CA VAL A 162 -20.48 19.13 -7.64
C VAL A 162 -20.27 20.51 -7.01
N MET A 163 -19.21 21.24 -7.38
CA MET A 163 -18.97 22.60 -6.90
C MET A 163 -20.08 23.58 -7.29
N ARG A 164 -20.58 23.53 -8.53
CA ARG A 164 -21.65 24.42 -9.01
C ARG A 164 -22.97 24.21 -8.26
N VAL A 165 -23.28 22.97 -7.90
CA VAL A 165 -24.48 22.66 -7.09
C VAL A 165 -24.32 23.19 -5.66
N GLN A 166 -23.13 23.08 -5.08
CA GLN A 166 -22.82 23.60 -3.74
C GLN A 166 -22.95 25.14 -3.68
N GLU A 167 -22.45 25.83 -4.71
CA GLU A 167 -22.53 27.29 -4.81
C GLU A 167 -23.97 27.79 -5.02
N ALA A 168 -24.79 27.07 -5.80
CA ALA A 168 -26.20 27.40 -5.99
C ALA A 168 -26.99 27.27 -4.67
N GLN A 169 -26.72 26.22 -3.88
CA GLN A 169 -27.33 26.02 -2.57
C GLN A 169 -26.90 27.08 -1.54
N ALA A 170 -25.64 27.52 -1.59
CA ALA A 170 -25.14 28.59 -0.73
C ALA A 170 -25.78 29.95 -1.05
N ARG A 171 -26.03 30.26 -2.34
CA ARG A 171 -26.71 31.49 -2.76
C ARG A 171 -28.18 31.50 -2.33
N MET A 172 -28.88 30.38 -2.46
CA MET A 172 -30.28 30.27 -2.02
C MET A 172 -30.46 30.44 -0.50
N SER A 173 -29.43 30.16 0.32
CA SER A 173 -29.49 30.33 1.78
C SER A 173 -29.19 31.75 2.27
N GLN A 174 -28.70 32.65 1.41
CA GLN A 174 -28.44 34.06 1.77
C GLN A 174 -29.58 35.01 1.38
N GLU A 175 -30.56 34.52 0.62
CA GLU A 175 -31.67 35.31 0.07
C GLU A 175 -33.03 34.98 0.72
N SER A 176 -33.00 34.28 1.87
CA SER A 176 -34.13 34.02 2.79
C SER A 176 -33.80 34.53 4.18
#